data_AF-A0A1E8FUH2-F1
#
_entry.id   AF-A0A1E8FUH2-F1
#
_cell.length_a   1.000
_cell.length_b   1.000
_cell.length_c   1.000
_cell.angle_alpha   90.00
_cell.angle_beta   90.00
_cell.angle_gamma   90.00
#
_symmetry.space_group_name_H-M   'P 1'
#
loop_
_entity.id
_entity.type
_entity.pdbx_description
1 polymer ?
#
loop_
_entity_poly.entity_id
_entity_poly.type
_entity_poly.pdbx_seq_one_letter_code
_entity_poly.pdbx_strand_id
1 'polypeptide(L)'
;MATVDPAAQDNYIYNRLLKERIIWLGSEVRDENANAICSQLLLLSAEDPEKDIYLYINSPGGSVTAGMAIYDTMQFIPNDVVTVATGLAASMGQFLLSSGTKGKRYATPNARILMHQPSGGIGGTASDIKIQAELILHMKKVMAELTAEQTGQTVETILKDNDRDKWFTATEALEYGFFDKISAHAGSVAGGGGTQNASNSEK
;
A
#
# COMPACT_ATOMS: atom_id res chain seq x y z
N MET A 1 -6.03 -38.89 -8.97
CA MET A 1 -6.06 -37.70 -8.09
C MET A 1 -5.61 -36.54 -8.94
N ALA A 2 -6.52 -35.67 -9.39
CA ALA A 2 -6.15 -34.51 -10.19
C ALA A 2 -5.39 -33.53 -9.30
N THR A 3 -4.12 -33.29 -9.63
CA THR A 3 -3.31 -32.24 -9.01
C THR A 3 -3.93 -30.90 -9.39
N VAL A 4 -4.53 -30.22 -8.41
CA VAL A 4 -4.99 -28.84 -8.58
C VAL A 4 -3.76 -27.98 -8.84
N ASP A 5 -3.78 -27.19 -9.92
CA ASP A 5 -2.74 -26.20 -10.23
C ASP A 5 -2.61 -25.23 -9.03
N PRO A 6 -1.44 -25.11 -8.40
CA PRO A 6 -1.22 -24.20 -7.28
C PRO A 6 -1.68 -22.76 -7.59
N ALA A 7 -1.47 -22.28 -8.81
CA ALA A 7 -1.90 -20.94 -9.22
C ALA A 7 -3.43 -20.81 -9.30
N ALA A 8 -4.14 -21.89 -9.63
CA ALA A 8 -5.61 -21.93 -9.62
C ALA A 8 -6.18 -21.98 -8.20
N GLN A 9 -5.48 -22.62 -7.26
CA GLN A 9 -5.85 -22.66 -5.84
C GLN A 9 -5.63 -21.31 -5.15
N ASP A 10 -4.55 -20.61 -5.50
CA ASP A 10 -4.25 -19.27 -5.01
C ASP A 10 -5.34 -18.27 -5.43
N ASN A 11 -5.77 -18.32 -6.71
CA ASN A 11 -6.85 -17.47 -7.21
C ASN A 11 -8.19 -17.71 -6.50
N TYR A 12 -8.50 -18.95 -6.11
CA TYR A 12 -9.74 -19.25 -5.38
C TYR A 12 -9.77 -18.56 -4.00
N ILE A 13 -8.65 -18.57 -3.27
CA ILE A 13 -8.58 -17.96 -1.93
C ILE A 13 -8.65 -16.44 -2.05
N TYR A 14 -7.93 -15.81 -2.97
CA TYR A 14 -8.00 -14.36 -3.16
C TYR A 14 -9.40 -13.89 -3.59
N ASN A 15 -10.08 -14.64 -4.44
CA ASN A 15 -11.47 -14.33 -4.80
C ASN A 15 -12.45 -14.47 -3.61
N ARG A 16 -12.19 -15.40 -2.70
CA ARG A 16 -12.97 -15.52 -1.45
C ARG A 16 -12.71 -14.34 -0.51
N LEU A 17 -11.45 -13.90 -0.39
CA LEU A 17 -11.08 -12.71 0.38
C LEU A 17 -11.70 -11.43 -0.20
N LEU A 18 -11.76 -11.31 -1.52
CA LEU A 18 -12.36 -10.17 -2.18
C LEU A 18 -13.85 -10.00 -1.80
N LYS A 19 -14.59 -11.09 -1.59
CA LYS A 19 -15.98 -11.02 -1.09
C LYS A 19 -16.10 -10.43 0.31
N GLU A 20 -15.06 -10.56 1.12
CA GLU A 20 -14.92 -9.92 2.42
C GLU A 20 -14.25 -8.53 2.31
N ARG A 21 -14.13 -8.00 1.09
CA ARG A 21 -13.53 -6.70 0.74
C ARG A 21 -12.03 -6.61 1.06
N ILE A 22 -11.34 -7.75 1.07
CA ILE A 22 -9.90 -7.85 1.32
C ILE A 22 -9.15 -7.99 -0.01
N ILE A 23 -8.22 -7.06 -0.24
CA ILE A 23 -7.26 -7.03 -1.35
C ILE A 23 -5.85 -7.27 -0.79
N TRP A 24 -5.03 -8.05 -1.50
CA TRP A 24 -3.69 -8.43 -1.06
C TRP A 24 -2.60 -7.94 -2.01
N LEU A 25 -1.75 -7.02 -1.54
CA LEU A 25 -0.50 -6.64 -2.19
C LEU A 25 0.66 -7.41 -1.55
N GLY A 26 0.90 -8.62 -2.06
CA GLY A 26 1.86 -9.57 -1.47
C GLY A 26 3.18 -9.75 -2.22
N SER A 27 3.47 -8.88 -3.20
CA SER A 27 4.62 -9.01 -4.09
C SER A 27 5.15 -7.64 -4.50
N GLU A 28 6.20 -7.63 -5.33
CA GLU A 28 6.71 -6.41 -5.96
C GLU A 28 5.60 -5.71 -6.77
N VAL A 29 5.49 -4.39 -6.64
CA VAL A 29 4.51 -3.58 -7.38
C VAL A 29 4.90 -3.51 -8.85
N ARG A 30 4.01 -4.02 -9.72
CA ARG A 30 4.17 -4.09 -11.18
C ARG A 30 2.86 -3.70 -11.86
N ASP A 31 2.91 -3.40 -13.14
CA ASP A 31 1.72 -2.93 -13.87
C ASP A 31 0.59 -3.97 -13.82
N GLU A 32 0.91 -5.27 -13.89
CA GLU A 32 -0.10 -6.33 -13.88
C GLU A 32 -0.86 -6.40 -12.55
N ASN A 33 -0.16 -6.40 -11.42
CA ASN A 33 -0.80 -6.49 -10.10
C ASN A 33 -1.43 -5.15 -9.68
N ALA A 34 -0.87 -4.02 -10.09
CA ALA A 34 -1.48 -2.71 -9.87
C ALA A 34 -2.82 -2.59 -10.60
N ASN A 35 -2.89 -2.97 -11.88
CA ASN A 35 -4.14 -2.97 -12.64
C ASN A 35 -5.19 -3.91 -12.00
N ALA A 36 -4.77 -5.07 -11.50
CA ALA A 36 -5.67 -5.98 -10.78
C ALA A 36 -6.21 -5.34 -9.48
N ILE A 37 -5.34 -4.72 -8.68
CA ILE A 37 -5.73 -4.03 -7.44
C ILE A 37 -6.67 -2.86 -7.74
N CYS A 38 -6.37 -2.01 -8.73
CA CYS A 38 -7.25 -0.91 -9.13
C CYS A 38 -8.62 -1.42 -9.58
N SER A 39 -8.65 -2.50 -10.37
CA SER A 39 -9.90 -3.13 -10.80
C SER A 39 -10.73 -3.66 -9.63
N GLN A 40 -10.07 -4.28 -8.63
CA GLN A 40 -10.71 -4.77 -7.42
C GLN A 40 -11.26 -3.63 -6.55
N LEU A 41 -10.50 -2.54 -6.38
CA LEU A 41 -10.96 -1.34 -5.67
C LEU A 41 -12.22 -0.76 -6.32
N LEU A 42 -12.21 -0.58 -7.64
CA LEU A 42 -13.36 -0.08 -8.39
C LEU A 42 -14.57 -1.03 -8.30
N LEU A 43 -14.34 -2.34 -8.38
CA LEU A 43 -15.40 -3.34 -8.26
C LEU A 43 -16.06 -3.29 -6.87
N LEU A 44 -15.26 -3.32 -5.80
CA LEU A 44 -15.76 -3.26 -4.43
C LEU A 44 -16.48 -1.94 -4.12
N SER A 45 -16.00 -0.84 -4.70
CA SER A 45 -16.65 0.46 -4.61
C SER A 45 -18.02 0.47 -5.31
N ALA A 46 -18.11 -0.14 -6.50
CA ALA A 46 -19.37 -0.28 -7.21
C ALA A 46 -20.37 -1.21 -6.50
N GLU A 47 -19.89 -2.23 -5.80
CA GLU A 47 -20.74 -3.15 -5.03
C GLU A 47 -21.32 -2.50 -3.77
N ASP A 48 -20.51 -1.72 -3.05
CA ASP A 48 -20.93 -1.00 -1.84
C ASP A 48 -20.00 0.21 -1.64
N PRO A 49 -20.44 1.45 -1.95
CA PRO A 49 -19.58 2.63 -1.93
C PRO A 49 -19.31 3.18 -0.51
N GLU A 50 -20.01 2.66 0.51
CA GLU A 50 -19.89 3.15 1.89
C GLU A 50 -18.99 2.25 2.75
N LYS A 51 -18.92 0.95 2.44
CA LYS A 51 -18.12 0.01 3.23
C LYS A 51 -16.63 0.14 3.00
N ASP A 52 -15.87 0.09 4.09
CA ASP A 52 -14.42 -0.01 4.10
C ASP A 52 -13.89 -1.11 3.15
N ILE A 53 -12.73 -0.86 2.54
CA ILE A 53 -11.96 -1.83 1.76
C ILE A 53 -10.61 -2.04 2.45
N TYR A 54 -10.18 -3.30 2.58
CA TYR A 54 -8.97 -3.68 3.30
C TYR A 54 -7.84 -4.00 2.33
N LEU A 55 -6.81 -3.16 2.31
CA LEU A 55 -5.57 -3.41 1.57
C LEU A 55 -4.49 -3.94 2.52
N TYR A 56 -4.24 -5.25 2.44
CA TYR A 56 -3.13 -5.89 3.15
C TYR A 56 -1.85 -5.80 2.32
N ILE A 57 -0.75 -5.41 2.97
CA ILE A 57 0.51 -5.09 2.30
C ILE A 57 1.63 -5.92 2.90
N ASN A 58 2.25 -6.74 2.04
CA ASN A 58 3.53 -7.39 2.26
C ASN A 58 4.36 -7.26 0.98
N SER A 59 4.99 -6.11 0.77
CA SER A 59 5.61 -5.74 -0.50
C SER A 59 6.99 -5.10 -0.30
N PRO A 60 8.00 -5.48 -1.11
CA PRO A 60 9.28 -4.80 -1.15
C PRO A 60 9.23 -3.45 -1.90
N GLY A 61 8.08 -3.04 -2.43
CA GLY A 61 7.94 -1.89 -3.33
C GLY A 61 7.98 -2.32 -4.79
N GLY A 62 8.34 -1.41 -5.70
CA GLY A 62 8.37 -1.68 -7.14
C GLY A 62 8.19 -0.41 -7.96
N SER A 63 7.51 -0.53 -9.10
CA SER A 63 7.27 0.57 -10.05
C SER A 63 6.52 1.74 -9.40
N VAL A 64 7.10 2.94 -9.50
CA VAL A 64 6.50 4.19 -8.98
C VAL A 64 5.18 4.48 -9.68
N THR A 65 5.13 4.38 -11.01
CA THR A 65 3.91 4.68 -11.78
C THR A 65 2.79 3.68 -11.51
N ALA A 66 3.12 2.38 -11.40
CA ALA A 66 2.15 1.36 -11.02
C ALA A 66 1.61 1.59 -9.60
N GLY A 67 2.49 1.95 -8.67
CA GLY A 67 2.10 2.30 -7.32
C GLY A 67 1.24 3.57 -7.24
N MET A 68 1.54 4.58 -8.04
CA MET A 68 0.73 5.80 -8.13
C MET A 68 -0.66 5.51 -8.70
N ALA A 69 -0.81 4.55 -9.62
CA ALA A 69 -2.14 4.14 -10.10
C ALA A 69 -3.01 3.55 -8.97
N ILE A 70 -2.41 2.75 -8.08
CA ILE A 70 -3.11 2.24 -6.89
C ILE A 70 -3.46 3.39 -5.95
N TYR A 71 -2.50 4.27 -5.65
CA TYR A 71 -2.69 5.44 -4.80
C TYR A 71 -3.85 6.32 -5.29
N ASP A 72 -3.82 6.74 -6.55
CA ASP A 72 -4.86 7.59 -7.13
C ASP A 72 -6.21 6.90 -7.09
N THR A 73 -6.27 5.59 -7.35
CA THR A 73 -7.52 4.82 -7.24
C THR A 73 -8.04 4.78 -5.80
N MET A 74 -7.17 4.62 -4.80
CA MET A 74 -7.55 4.68 -3.39
C MET A 74 -8.14 6.05 -3.02
N GLN A 75 -7.59 7.15 -3.55
CA GLN A 75 -8.11 8.50 -3.29
C GLN A 75 -9.37 8.82 -4.11
N PHE A 76 -9.55 8.17 -5.26
CA PHE A 76 -10.62 8.44 -6.21
C PHE A 76 -11.95 7.80 -5.82
N ILE A 77 -11.93 6.61 -5.21
CA ILE A 77 -13.14 5.93 -4.75
C ILE A 77 -13.70 6.60 -3.48
N PRO A 78 -15.03 6.58 -3.25
CA PRO A 78 -15.65 7.16 -2.05
C PRO A 78 -15.36 6.36 -0.76
N ASN A 79 -14.92 5.11 -0.90
CA ASN A 79 -14.72 4.20 0.23
C ASN A 79 -13.50 4.58 1.05
N ASP A 80 -13.58 4.36 2.35
CA ASP A 80 -12.39 4.32 3.18
C ASP A 80 -11.52 3.10 2.84
N VAL A 81 -10.22 3.33 2.64
CA VAL A 81 -9.25 2.26 2.41
C VAL A 81 -8.42 2.03 3.66
N VAL A 82 -8.67 0.91 4.32
CA VAL A 82 -7.94 0.44 5.50
C VAL A 82 -6.67 -0.26 5.04
N THR A 83 -5.51 0.26 5.45
CA THR A 83 -4.22 -0.36 5.09
C THR A 83 -3.65 -1.15 6.26
N VAL A 84 -3.12 -2.35 5.98
CA VAL A 84 -2.53 -3.21 7.02
C VAL A 84 -1.20 -3.77 6.54
N ALA A 85 -0.10 -3.30 7.11
CA ALA A 85 1.22 -3.87 6.85
C ALA A 85 1.45 -5.17 7.63
N THR A 86 1.81 -6.23 6.92
CA THR A 86 2.19 -7.53 7.49
C THR A 86 3.54 -7.95 6.93
N GLY A 87 4.54 -8.18 7.78
CA GLY A 87 5.88 -8.55 7.31
C GLY A 87 6.67 -7.33 6.82
N LEU A 88 6.56 -6.97 5.54
CA LEU A 88 7.33 -5.88 4.92
C LEU A 88 6.42 -4.88 4.20
N ALA A 89 6.62 -3.59 4.45
CA ALA A 89 6.13 -2.53 3.57
C ALA A 89 7.29 -1.59 3.27
N ALA A 90 7.93 -1.78 2.13
CA ALA A 90 9.11 -1.02 1.71
C ALA A 90 8.81 -0.19 0.47
N SER A 91 9.42 0.98 0.34
CA SER A 91 9.32 1.83 -0.86
C SER A 91 7.86 2.09 -1.24
N MET A 92 7.41 1.72 -2.44
CA MET A 92 6.00 1.85 -2.84
C MET A 92 5.03 1.10 -1.90
N GLY A 93 5.45 0.01 -1.25
CA GLY A 93 4.65 -0.65 -0.21
C GLY A 93 4.47 0.22 1.04
N GLN A 94 5.53 0.91 1.48
CA GLN A 94 5.44 1.89 2.58
C GLN A 94 4.56 3.08 2.18
N PHE A 95 4.73 3.61 0.97
CA PHE A 95 3.94 4.73 0.48
C PHE A 95 2.44 4.39 0.47
N LEU A 96 2.07 3.23 -0.09
CA LEU A 96 0.69 2.77 -0.11
C LEU A 96 0.13 2.49 1.28
N LEU A 97 0.94 1.97 2.21
CA LEU A 97 0.55 1.84 3.62
C LEU A 97 0.13 3.20 4.20
N SER A 98 0.95 4.22 3.98
CA SER A 98 0.72 5.57 4.51
C SER A 98 -0.44 6.31 3.84
N SER A 99 -0.84 5.84 2.66
CA SER A 99 -1.91 6.40 1.83
C SER A 99 -3.33 5.93 2.19
N GLY A 100 -3.47 4.99 3.13
CA GLY A 100 -4.79 4.58 3.63
C GLY A 100 -5.53 5.71 4.36
N THR A 101 -6.83 5.55 4.58
CA THR A 101 -7.65 6.52 5.30
C THR A 101 -7.03 6.81 6.68
N LYS A 102 -6.84 8.10 6.99
CA LYS A 102 -6.26 8.55 8.26
C LYS A 102 -7.06 8.02 9.47
N GLY A 103 -6.37 7.45 10.44
CA GLY A 103 -6.97 6.76 11.59
C GLY A 103 -7.29 5.28 11.36
N LYS A 104 -7.19 4.80 10.11
CA LYS A 104 -7.42 3.41 9.68
C LYS A 104 -6.20 2.76 9.03
N ARG A 105 -4.98 3.22 9.35
CA ARG A 105 -3.73 2.61 8.89
C ARG A 105 -3.09 1.78 10.00
N TYR A 106 -2.70 0.55 9.70
CA TYR A 106 -2.24 -0.41 10.70
C TYR A 106 -0.96 -1.12 10.28
N ALA A 107 -0.19 -1.60 11.25
CA ALA A 107 0.87 -2.58 11.02
C ALA A 107 0.86 -3.65 12.10
N THR A 108 1.32 -4.86 11.77
CA THR A 108 1.54 -5.91 12.77
C THR A 108 2.82 -5.64 13.58
N PRO A 109 2.96 -6.19 14.81
CA PRO A 109 4.06 -5.81 15.71
C PRO A 109 5.46 -6.04 15.16
N ASN A 110 5.63 -7.02 14.29
CA ASN A 110 6.92 -7.39 13.70
C ASN A 110 7.12 -6.84 12.29
N ALA A 111 6.19 -6.02 11.78
CA ALA A 111 6.34 -5.39 10.48
C ALA A 111 7.64 -4.57 10.41
N ARG A 112 8.23 -4.52 9.22
CA ARG A 112 9.35 -3.66 8.88
C ARG A 112 8.91 -2.69 7.80
N ILE A 113 9.20 -1.43 8.03
CA ILE A 113 8.89 -0.35 7.11
C ILE A 113 10.21 0.20 6.57
N LEU A 114 10.29 0.43 5.26
CA LEU A 114 11.44 1.08 4.63
C LEU A 114 10.97 2.24 3.77
N MET A 115 11.61 3.40 3.97
CA MET A 115 11.49 4.56 3.10
C MET A 115 12.83 4.82 2.42
N HIS A 116 12.78 5.11 1.12
CA HIS A 116 13.94 5.54 0.33
C HIS A 116 13.47 6.34 -0.90
N GLN A 117 14.37 7.07 -1.54
CA GLN A 117 14.06 7.84 -2.73
C GLN A 117 13.75 6.93 -3.93
N PRO A 118 12.93 7.39 -4.89
CA PRO A 118 12.73 6.64 -6.13
C PRO A 118 14.06 6.48 -6.87
N SER A 119 14.24 5.33 -7.51
CA SER A 119 15.39 5.02 -8.35
C SER A 119 14.92 4.59 -9.75
N GLY A 120 15.78 4.78 -10.75
CA GLY A 120 15.47 4.45 -12.14
C GLY A 120 16.73 4.42 -13.00
N GLY A 121 16.68 3.66 -14.09
CA GLY A 121 17.72 3.67 -15.11
C GLY A 121 17.52 4.86 -16.04
N ILE A 122 18.62 5.53 -16.41
CA ILE A 122 18.63 6.63 -17.37
C ILE A 122 19.55 6.27 -18.54
N GLY A 123 19.15 6.58 -19.77
CA GLY A 123 19.98 6.34 -20.96
C GLY A 123 19.49 7.03 -22.23
N GLY A 124 20.34 7.04 -23.27
CA GLY A 124 20.06 7.67 -24.56
C GLY A 124 21.00 8.83 -24.88
N THR A 125 20.54 9.76 -25.71
CA THR A 125 21.26 10.99 -26.03
C THR A 125 21.34 11.93 -24.81
N ALA A 126 22.18 12.96 -24.86
CA ALA A 126 22.25 13.96 -23.79
C ALA A 126 20.88 14.61 -23.48
N SER A 127 20.06 14.82 -24.51
CA SER A 127 18.68 15.32 -24.35
C SER A 127 17.78 14.31 -23.64
N ASP A 128 17.86 13.02 -24.01
CA ASP A 128 17.07 11.96 -23.35
C ASP A 128 17.43 11.83 -21.88
N ILE A 129 18.74 11.85 -21.56
CA ILE A 129 19.25 11.80 -20.19
C ILE A 129 18.70 12.97 -19.37
N LYS A 130 18.75 14.18 -19.92
CA LYS A 130 18.23 15.37 -19.24
C LYS A 130 16.72 15.24 -18.94
N ILE A 131 15.93 14.84 -19.93
CA ILE A 131 14.47 14.68 -19.79
C ILE A 131 14.15 13.63 -18.71
N GLN A 132 14.81 12.49 -18.73
CA GLN A 132 14.59 11.42 -17.75
C GLN A 132 15.02 11.82 -16.34
N ALA A 133 16.13 12.55 -16.20
CA ALA A 133 16.57 13.07 -14.91
C ALA A 133 15.56 14.08 -14.33
N GLU A 134 15.05 15.00 -15.15
CA GLU A 134 14.02 15.97 -14.75
C GLU A 134 12.73 15.26 -14.30
N LEU A 135 12.32 14.18 -15.00
CA LEU A 135 11.16 13.38 -14.63
C LEU A 135 11.35 12.69 -13.27
N ILE A 136 12.48 12.04 -13.03
CA ILE A 136 12.76 11.35 -11.75
C ILE A 136 12.82 12.35 -10.60
N LEU A 137 13.43 13.53 -10.81
CA LEU A 137 13.45 14.59 -9.80
C LEU A 137 12.05 15.12 -9.48
N HIS A 138 11.18 15.24 -10.50
CA HIS A 138 9.79 15.62 -10.30
C HIS A 138 9.02 14.56 -9.49
N MET A 139 9.15 13.28 -9.85
CA MET A 139 8.54 12.17 -9.10
C MET A 139 9.02 12.15 -7.64
N LYS A 140 10.34 12.32 -7.41
CA LYS A 140 10.91 12.41 -6.06
C LYS A 140 10.25 13.52 -5.25
N LYS A 141 10.04 14.70 -5.85
CA LYS A 141 9.39 15.83 -5.19
C LYS A 141 7.93 15.53 -4.84
N VAL A 142 7.14 15.05 -5.79
CA VAL A 142 5.72 14.72 -5.58
C VAL A 142 5.56 13.68 -4.48
N MET A 143 6.34 12.60 -4.53
CA MET A 143 6.29 11.55 -3.49
C MET A 143 6.68 12.08 -2.11
N ALA A 144 7.66 12.99 -2.03
CA ALA A 144 8.05 13.59 -0.75
C ALA A 144 6.96 14.49 -0.18
N GLU A 145 6.26 15.27 -1.02
CA GLU A 145 5.12 16.11 -0.63
C GLU A 145 3.96 15.26 -0.09
N LEU A 146 3.59 14.20 -0.82
CA LEU A 146 2.53 13.28 -0.41
C LEU A 146 2.88 12.53 0.88
N THR A 147 4.12 12.02 0.98
CA THR A 147 4.57 11.32 2.20
C THR A 147 4.59 12.27 3.41
N ALA A 148 4.99 13.52 3.22
CA ALA A 148 4.95 14.54 4.26
C ALA A 148 3.52 14.80 4.75
N GLU A 149 2.56 14.94 3.83
CA GLU A 149 1.14 15.07 4.18
C GLU A 149 0.60 13.86 4.95
N GLN A 150 0.92 12.65 4.48
CA GLN A 150 0.46 11.40 5.08
C GLN A 150 1.04 11.16 6.48
N THR A 151 2.28 11.55 6.72
CA THR A 151 3.00 11.31 7.99
C THR A 151 2.89 12.47 8.98
N GLY A 152 2.63 13.68 8.49
CA GLY A 152 2.72 14.91 9.28
C GLY A 152 4.15 15.45 9.43
N GLN A 153 5.14 14.83 8.79
CA GLN A 153 6.51 15.36 8.72
C GLN A 153 6.60 16.53 7.73
N THR A 154 7.69 17.31 7.78
CA THR A 154 7.96 18.30 6.75
C THR A 154 8.56 17.65 5.51
N VAL A 155 8.35 18.25 4.33
CA VAL A 155 8.97 17.79 3.07
C VAL A 155 10.49 17.73 3.18
N GLU A 156 11.10 18.67 3.90
CA GLU A 156 12.55 18.69 4.16
C GLU A 156 12.99 17.46 4.96
N THR A 157 12.26 17.09 6.03
CA THR A 157 12.52 15.88 6.81
C THR A 157 12.41 14.63 5.92
N ILE A 158 11.36 14.52 5.11
CA ILE A 158 11.18 13.38 4.20
C ILE A 158 12.33 13.28 3.19
N LEU A 159 12.71 14.38 2.54
CA LEU A 159 13.80 14.39 1.54
C LEU A 159 15.17 14.04 2.16
N LYS A 160 15.42 14.47 3.40
CA LYS A 160 16.62 14.11 4.15
C LYS A 160 16.63 12.64 4.51
N ASP A 161 15.50 12.15 5.03
CA ASP A 161 15.38 10.80 5.56
C ASP A 161 15.29 9.73 4.47
N ASN A 162 14.80 10.07 3.28
CA ASN A 162 14.68 9.14 2.16
C ASN A 162 15.90 9.14 1.23
N ASP A 163 16.93 9.96 1.46
CA ASP A 163 18.10 10.00 0.57
C ASP A 163 18.85 8.65 0.51
N ARG A 164 18.75 7.86 1.57
CA ARG A 164 19.21 6.47 1.63
C ARG A 164 18.15 5.59 2.27
N ASP A 165 18.33 4.28 2.18
CA ASP A 165 17.47 3.32 2.85
C ASP A 165 17.38 3.62 4.34
N LYS A 166 16.17 3.99 4.77
CA LYS A 166 15.85 4.20 6.17
C LYS A 166 14.85 3.14 6.61
N TRP A 167 15.31 2.28 7.52
CA TRP A 167 14.53 1.19 8.09
C TRP A 167 13.87 1.63 9.39
N PHE A 168 12.66 1.14 9.60
CA PHE A 168 11.87 1.38 10.79
C PHE A 168 11.28 0.07 11.29
N THR A 169 11.37 -0.14 12.61
CA THR A 169 10.49 -1.06 13.33
C THR A 169 9.05 -0.54 13.31
N ALA A 170 8.09 -1.38 13.67
CA ALA A 170 6.69 -0.96 13.77
C ALA A 170 6.51 0.24 14.70
N THR A 171 7.19 0.26 15.87
CA THR A 171 7.10 1.38 16.81
C THR A 171 7.68 2.67 16.24
N GLU A 172 8.88 2.62 15.66
CA GLU A 172 9.51 3.80 15.05
C GLU A 172 8.66 4.33 13.88
N ALA A 173 8.07 3.43 13.08
CA ALA A 173 7.22 3.81 11.95
C ALA A 173 5.88 4.41 12.38
N LEU A 174 5.30 3.93 13.49
CA LEU A 174 4.13 4.52 14.12
C LEU A 174 4.44 5.95 14.57
N GLU A 175 5.54 6.13 15.30
CA GLU A 175 6.00 7.44 15.79
C GLU A 175 6.32 8.41 14.65
N TYR A 176 6.86 7.89 13.53
CA TYR A 176 7.13 8.68 12.34
C TYR A 176 5.86 9.15 11.62
N GLY A 177 4.74 8.43 11.78
CA GLY A 177 3.43 8.76 11.23
C GLY A 177 3.02 7.94 10.01
N PHE A 178 3.75 6.87 9.65
CA PHE A 178 3.43 6.06 8.46
C PHE A 178 2.11 5.30 8.57
N PHE A 179 1.64 5.04 9.79
CA PHE A 179 0.35 4.43 10.08
C PHE A 179 -0.10 4.86 11.49
N ASP A 180 -1.31 4.47 11.89
CA ASP A 180 -1.98 5.04 13.08
C ASP A 180 -1.96 4.11 14.30
N LYS A 181 -1.94 2.78 14.10
CA LYS A 181 -2.00 1.80 15.19
C LYS A 181 -1.21 0.52 14.89
N ILE A 182 -0.50 0.01 15.90
CA ILE A 182 0.03 -1.36 15.86
C ILE A 182 -1.08 -2.33 16.29
N SER A 183 -1.31 -3.38 15.50
CA SER A 183 -2.38 -4.35 15.74
C SER A 183 -1.83 -5.78 15.77
N ALA A 184 -1.91 -6.44 16.92
CA ALA A 184 -1.47 -7.83 17.08
C ALA A 184 -2.50 -8.87 16.59
N HIS A 185 -3.78 -8.46 16.47
CA HIS A 185 -4.89 -9.33 16.10
C HIS A 185 -5.82 -8.63 15.11
N ALA A 186 -6.44 -9.36 14.18
CA ALA A 186 -7.33 -8.76 13.18
C ALA A 186 -8.53 -8.01 13.81
N GLY A 187 -9.04 -8.51 14.94
CA GLY A 187 -10.15 -7.87 15.65
C GLY A 187 -9.88 -6.46 16.20
N SER A 188 -8.62 -6.02 16.29
CA SER A 188 -8.26 -4.65 16.67
C SER A 188 -8.07 -3.70 15.47
N VAL A 189 -8.21 -4.20 14.25
CA VAL A 189 -8.32 -3.38 13.03
C VAL A 189 -9.77 -2.93 12.87
N ALA A 190 -9.99 -1.72 12.35
CA ALA A 190 -11.35 -1.21 12.06
C ALA A 190 -12.17 -2.23 11.25
N GLY A 191 -13.43 -2.44 11.61
CA GLY A 191 -14.29 -3.48 11.02
C GLY A 191 -13.73 -4.91 11.11
N GLY A 192 -12.86 -5.18 12.10
CA GLY A 192 -12.26 -6.49 12.31
C GLY A 192 -11.26 -6.91 11.23
N GLY A 193 -10.74 -5.97 10.43
CA GLY A 193 -9.83 -6.26 9.33
C GLY A 193 -10.45 -7.07 8.20
N GLY A 194 -11.78 -7.03 8.05
CA GLY A 194 -12.52 -7.87 7.11
C GLY A 194 -12.60 -9.34 7.51
N THR A 195 -12.13 -9.72 8.72
CA THR A 195 -12.15 -11.12 9.18
C THR A 195 -13.29 -11.44 10.15
N GLN A 196 -14.10 -10.44 10.51
CA GLN A 196 -15.25 -10.64 11.40
C GLN A 196 -16.52 -10.84 10.56
N ASN A 197 -17.17 -12.00 10.73
CA ASN A 197 -18.44 -12.29 10.10
C ASN A 197 -19.54 -11.35 10.62
N ALA A 198 -20.23 -10.65 9.72
CA ALA A 198 -21.47 -9.92 10.03
C ALA A 198 -22.59 -10.83 10.61
N SER A 199 -22.46 -12.16 10.48
CA SER A 199 -23.43 -13.15 10.98
C SER A 199 -23.23 -13.58 12.44
N ASN A 200 -22.19 -13.12 13.14
CA ASN A 200 -21.92 -13.49 14.54
C ASN A 200 -22.37 -12.44 15.55
N SER A 201 -22.92 -11.31 15.12
CA SER A 201 -23.45 -10.25 15.99
C SER A 201 -24.91 -10.45 16.41
N GLU A 202 -25.55 -11.55 16.01
CA GLU A 202 -26.94 -11.89 16.37
C GLU A 202 -27.08 -13.14 17.28
N LYS A 203 -26.06 -13.50 18.05
CA LYS A 203 -26.17 -14.54 19.09
C LYS A 203 -25.84 -14.04 20.48
#